data_AF-A0A1G6W946-F1
#
_entry.id   AF-A0A1G6W946-F1
#
_cell.length_a   1.000
_cell.length_b   1.000
_cell.length_c   1.000
_cell.angle_alpha   90.00
_cell.angle_beta   90.00
_cell.angle_gamma   90.00
#
_symmetry.space_group_name_H-M   'P 1'
#
loop_
_entity.id
_entity.type
_entity.pdbx_description
1 polymer ?
#
loop_
_entity_poly.entity_id
_entity_poly.type
_entity_poly.pdbx_seq_one_letter_code
_entity_poly.pdbx_strand_id
1 'polypeptide(L)'
;MNASAAEREHLLHLMHAALGALEQGDDTLYRSCIESLAQWRSRPIYAAIDRLARELTGALANLPIDARLGALAGEELPDARARLNFVVQTTEEATHRTLDLVEDCRNRIDLLRSQGLDSAIENELMSVRGNLSSIALAQEYQDLTGQTIKRVVGLVHQVEQAIGKISNALGLPEQRKNEGIEAQGPALPGIDAHGVSQDDADDLLAGLGL
;
A
#
# COMPACT_ATOMS: atom_id res chain seq x y z
N MET A 1 42.61 4.54 -21.45
CA MET A 1 42.96 3.11 -21.65
C MET A 1 44.44 3.02 -22.00
N ASN A 2 45.33 2.74 -21.05
CA ASN A 2 46.72 2.41 -21.36
C ASN A 2 46.87 0.91 -21.15
N ALA A 3 46.84 0.13 -22.23
CA ALA A 3 47.28 -1.26 -22.19
C ALA A 3 48.71 -1.28 -21.65
N SER A 4 48.98 -2.16 -20.68
CA SER A 4 50.30 -2.32 -20.08
C SER A 4 51.32 -2.72 -21.16
N ALA A 5 52.61 -2.50 -20.90
CA ALA A 5 53.67 -2.86 -21.86
C ALA A 5 53.58 -4.33 -22.30
N ALA A 6 53.27 -5.24 -21.36
CA ALA A 6 53.09 -6.67 -21.62
C ALA A 6 51.83 -6.98 -22.46
N GLU A 7 50.73 -6.26 -22.25
CA GLU A 7 49.50 -6.44 -23.05
C GLU A 7 49.69 -5.97 -24.51
N ARG A 8 50.45 -4.88 -24.71
CA ARG A 8 50.79 -4.40 -26.05
C ARG A 8 51.67 -5.40 -26.79
N GLU A 9 52.66 -5.97 -26.12
CA GLU A 9 53.53 -7.01 -26.69
C GLU A 9 52.73 -8.26 -27.08
N HIS A 10 51.81 -8.69 -26.23
CA HIS A 10 50.93 -9.83 -26.52
C HIS A 10 49.99 -9.57 -27.70
N LEU A 11 49.41 -8.37 -27.81
CA LEU A 11 48.59 -7.97 -28.96
C LEU A 11 49.38 -7.94 -30.26
N LEU A 12 50.60 -7.39 -30.22
CA LEU A 12 51.49 -7.40 -31.38
C LEU A 12 51.80 -8.83 -31.81
N HIS A 13 52.09 -9.73 -30.86
CA HIS A 13 52.33 -11.13 -31.16
C HIS A 13 51.09 -11.80 -31.80
N LEU A 14 49.88 -11.57 -31.27
CA LEU A 14 48.63 -12.08 -31.84
C LEU A 14 48.36 -11.55 -33.25
N MET A 15 48.63 -10.26 -33.50
CA MET A 15 48.45 -9.65 -34.82
C MET A 15 49.44 -10.22 -35.84
N HIS A 16 50.72 -10.39 -35.47
CA HIS A 16 51.71 -10.99 -36.35
C HIS A 16 51.42 -12.47 -36.61
N ALA A 17 50.99 -13.23 -35.60
CA ALA A 17 50.60 -14.63 -35.75
C ALA A 17 49.38 -14.79 -36.66
N ALA A 18 48.36 -13.92 -36.53
CA ALA A 18 47.21 -13.92 -37.42
C ALA A 18 47.62 -13.62 -38.88
N LEU A 19 48.53 -12.67 -39.08
CA LEU A 19 49.00 -12.28 -40.41
C LEU A 19 49.81 -13.40 -41.06
N GLY A 20 50.70 -14.05 -40.30
CA GLY A 20 51.44 -15.23 -40.77
C GLY A 20 50.56 -16.44 -41.07
N ALA A 21 49.50 -16.67 -40.26
CA ALA A 21 48.52 -17.72 -40.53
C ALA A 21 47.73 -17.47 -41.82
N LEU A 22 47.35 -16.21 -42.06
CA LEU A 22 46.66 -15.80 -43.29
C LEU A 22 47.54 -16.00 -44.53
N GLU A 23 48.83 -15.65 -44.43
CA GLU A 23 49.82 -15.84 -45.52
C GLU A 23 50.08 -17.33 -45.82
N GLN A 24 49.97 -18.21 -44.83
CA GLN A 24 50.17 -19.65 -44.96
C GLN A 24 48.88 -20.42 -45.31
N GLY A 25 47.72 -19.75 -45.35
CA GLY A 25 46.42 -20.38 -45.57
C GLY A 25 45.90 -21.22 -44.41
N ASP A 26 46.42 -21.02 -43.19
CA ASP A 26 45.94 -21.68 -41.97
C ASP A 26 44.74 -20.93 -41.39
N ASP A 27 43.56 -21.21 -41.94
CA ASP A 27 42.28 -20.62 -41.51
C ASP A 27 41.96 -20.88 -40.04
N THR A 28 42.41 -22.01 -39.50
CA THR A 28 42.17 -22.42 -38.10
C THR A 28 42.92 -21.52 -37.14
N LEU A 29 44.22 -21.31 -37.37
CA LEU A 29 45.04 -20.45 -36.53
C LEU A 29 44.61 -18.99 -36.69
N TYR A 30 44.32 -18.55 -37.92
CA TYR A 30 43.81 -17.20 -38.19
C TYR A 30 42.54 -16.90 -37.39
N ARG A 31 41.53 -17.78 -37.45
CA ARG A 31 40.26 -17.59 -36.71
C ARG A 31 40.48 -17.51 -35.20
N SER A 32 41.33 -18.37 -34.64
CA SER A 32 41.65 -18.37 -33.21
C SER A 32 42.31 -17.05 -32.75
N CYS A 33 43.23 -16.51 -33.55
CA CYS A 33 43.86 -15.22 -33.26
C CYS A 33 42.88 -14.05 -33.37
N ILE A 34 42.00 -14.03 -34.38
CA ILE A 34 40.96 -13.01 -34.52
C ILE A 34 39.96 -13.07 -33.38
N GLU A 35 39.55 -14.27 -32.95
CA GLU A 35 38.67 -14.44 -31.81
C GLU A 35 39.30 -13.93 -30.51
N SER A 36 40.58 -14.21 -30.29
CA SER A 36 41.35 -13.70 -29.15
C SER A 36 41.44 -12.16 -29.16
N LEU A 37 41.66 -11.55 -30.34
CA LEU A 37 41.66 -10.10 -30.52
C LEU A 37 40.26 -9.49 -30.27
N ALA A 38 39.21 -10.16 -30.75
CA ALA A 38 37.83 -9.74 -30.56
C ALA A 38 37.44 -9.76 -29.08
N GLN A 39 37.83 -10.84 -28.36
CA GLN A 39 37.62 -10.98 -26.91
C GLN A 39 38.37 -9.90 -26.12
N TRP A 40 39.62 -9.58 -26.50
CA TRP A 40 40.38 -8.51 -25.86
C TRP A 40 39.68 -7.15 -26.01
N ARG A 41 39.18 -6.85 -27.22
CA ARG A 41 38.42 -5.62 -27.49
C ARG A 41 37.11 -5.55 -26.69
N SER A 42 36.41 -6.65 -26.51
CA SER A 42 35.11 -6.68 -25.81
C SER A 42 35.24 -6.76 -24.29
N ARG A 43 36.36 -7.26 -23.76
CA ARG A 43 36.65 -7.37 -22.32
C ARG A 43 36.37 -6.09 -21.51
N PRO A 44 36.80 -4.87 -21.91
CA PRO A 44 36.50 -3.65 -21.16
C PRO A 44 35.00 -3.30 -21.17
N ILE A 45 34.27 -3.64 -22.25
CA ILE A 45 32.82 -3.39 -22.33
C ILE A 45 32.08 -4.32 -21.36
N TYR A 46 32.41 -5.61 -21.36
CA TYR A 46 31.81 -6.56 -20.42
C TYR A 46 32.15 -6.21 -18.96
N ALA A 47 33.39 -5.82 -18.68
CA ALA A 47 33.78 -5.36 -17.35
C ALA A 47 33.03 -4.09 -16.91
N ALA A 48 32.76 -3.16 -17.84
CA ALA A 48 31.98 -1.96 -17.56
C ALA A 48 30.49 -2.28 -17.30
N ILE A 49 29.89 -3.20 -18.08
CA ILE A 49 28.52 -3.66 -17.86
C ILE A 49 28.39 -4.35 -16.51
N ASP A 50 29.32 -5.24 -16.18
CA ASP A 50 29.33 -5.98 -14.93
C ASP A 50 29.57 -5.05 -13.72
N ARG A 51 30.40 -4.02 -13.88
CA ARG A 51 30.55 -2.94 -12.90
C ARG A 51 29.27 -2.12 -12.73
N LEU A 52 28.64 -1.67 -13.83
CA LEU A 52 27.39 -0.92 -13.79
C LEU A 52 26.25 -1.73 -13.19
N ALA A 53 26.17 -3.03 -13.49
CA ALA A 53 25.21 -3.94 -12.90
C ALA A 53 25.42 -4.04 -11.38
N ARG A 54 26.67 -4.22 -10.92
CA ARG A 54 26.98 -4.22 -9.49
C ARG A 54 26.75 -2.88 -8.81
N GLU A 55 27.07 -1.76 -9.45
CA GLU A 55 26.81 -0.41 -8.93
C GLU A 55 25.31 -0.14 -8.82
N LEU A 56 24.52 -0.54 -9.82
CA LEU A 56 23.06 -0.48 -9.78
C LEU A 56 22.49 -1.37 -8.66
N THR A 57 22.91 -2.64 -8.60
CA THR A 57 22.46 -3.57 -7.55
C THR A 57 22.85 -3.06 -6.15
N GLY A 58 24.07 -2.53 -5.99
CA GLY A 58 24.52 -1.94 -4.74
C GLY A 58 23.79 -0.63 -4.37
N ALA A 59 23.42 0.19 -5.35
CA ALA A 59 22.59 1.37 -5.14
C ALA A 59 21.16 1.00 -4.75
N LEU A 60 20.60 -0.05 -5.37
CA LEU A 60 19.29 -0.59 -5.03
C LEU A 60 19.26 -1.20 -3.62
N ALA A 61 20.28 -1.98 -3.25
CA ALA A 61 20.40 -2.59 -1.92
C ALA A 61 20.67 -1.59 -0.78
N ASN A 62 21.20 -0.40 -1.10
CA ASN A 62 21.44 0.67 -0.12
C ASN A 62 20.29 1.68 -0.04
N LEU A 63 19.22 1.52 -0.83
CA LEU A 63 18.00 2.27 -0.57
C LEU A 63 17.44 1.79 0.77
N PRO A 64 17.20 2.67 1.77
CA PRO A 64 16.59 2.32 3.06
C PRO A 64 15.10 1.90 2.95
N ILE A 65 14.71 1.47 1.76
CA ILE A 65 13.37 1.15 1.29
C ILE A 65 13.01 -0.29 1.67
N ASP A 66 14.00 -1.18 1.86
CA ASP A 66 13.79 -2.63 1.92
C ASP A 66 12.87 -3.11 3.05
N ALA A 67 13.13 -2.71 4.30
CA ALA A 67 12.30 -3.16 5.44
C ALA A 67 11.01 -2.32 5.56
N ARG A 68 11.09 -1.01 5.32
CA ARG A 68 9.96 -0.11 5.57
C ARG A 68 8.89 -0.21 4.49
N LEU A 69 9.24 -0.34 3.20
CA LEU A 69 8.23 -0.57 2.16
C LEU A 69 7.62 -1.96 2.25
N GLY A 70 8.41 -2.97 2.64
CA GLY A 70 7.90 -4.31 2.89
C GLY A 70 6.81 -4.30 3.97
N ALA A 71 7.09 -3.68 5.12
CA ALA A 71 6.11 -3.52 6.20
C ALA A 71 4.88 -2.69 5.78
N LEU A 72 5.08 -1.57 5.08
CA LEU A 72 3.99 -0.69 4.64
C LEU A 72 3.04 -1.41 3.66
N ALA A 73 3.60 -2.11 2.67
CA ALA A 73 2.83 -2.84 1.66
C ALA A 73 2.17 -4.10 2.23
N GLY A 74 2.84 -4.77 3.16
CA GLY A 74 2.42 -6.07 3.67
C GLY A 74 1.36 -6.00 4.77
N GLU A 75 1.50 -5.06 5.73
CA GLU A 75 0.64 -5.02 6.91
C GLU A 75 -0.07 -3.67 7.10
N GLU A 76 0.68 -2.56 7.11
CA GLU A 76 0.13 -1.27 7.57
C GLU A 76 -0.94 -0.70 6.62
N LEU A 77 -0.70 -0.69 5.30
CA LEU A 77 -1.68 -0.17 4.33
C LEU A 77 -2.92 -1.07 4.20
N PRO A 78 -2.78 -2.42 4.12
CA PRO A 78 -3.94 -3.30 4.13
C PRO A 78 -4.80 -3.14 5.39
N ASP A 79 -4.19 -3.08 6.58
CA ASP A 79 -4.90 -2.89 7.85
C ASP A 79 -5.58 -1.51 7.92
N ALA A 80 -4.86 -0.43 7.62
CA ALA A 80 -5.43 0.92 7.60
C ALA A 80 -6.62 1.02 6.63
N ARG A 81 -6.53 0.36 5.46
CA ARG A 81 -7.64 0.27 4.50
C ARG A 81 -8.82 -0.52 5.07
N ALA A 82 -8.58 -1.62 5.77
CA ALA A 82 -9.63 -2.43 6.39
C ALA A 82 -10.36 -1.64 7.49
N ARG A 83 -9.61 -0.95 8.35
CA ARG A 83 -10.13 -0.02 9.38
C ARG A 83 -10.97 1.10 8.79
N LEU A 84 -10.48 1.77 7.75
CA LEU A 84 -11.23 2.84 7.10
C LEU A 84 -12.53 2.32 6.47
N ASN A 85 -12.51 1.12 5.87
CA ASN A 85 -13.74 0.49 5.37
C ASN A 85 -14.74 0.19 6.48
N PHE A 86 -14.28 -0.32 7.62
CA PHE A 86 -15.14 -0.55 8.77
C PHE A 86 -15.78 0.75 9.26
N VAL A 87 -14.99 1.83 9.42
CA VAL A 87 -15.51 3.15 9.81
C VAL A 87 -16.59 3.63 8.84
N VAL A 88 -16.39 3.48 7.53
CA VAL A 88 -17.41 3.84 6.53
C VAL A 88 -18.69 3.01 6.73
N GLN A 89 -18.56 1.70 6.90
CA GLN A 89 -19.72 0.82 7.07
C GLN A 89 -20.49 1.11 8.36
N THR A 90 -19.80 1.18 9.50
CA THR A 90 -20.42 1.40 10.80
C THR A 90 -21.07 2.78 10.88
N THR A 91 -20.45 3.81 10.28
CA THR A 91 -21.07 5.13 10.21
C THR A 91 -22.31 5.13 9.33
N GLU A 92 -22.27 4.51 8.15
CA GLU A 92 -23.45 4.34 7.27
C GLU A 92 -24.61 3.60 7.97
N GLU A 93 -24.30 2.53 8.71
CA GLU A 93 -25.30 1.76 9.44
C GLU A 93 -25.91 2.54 10.61
N ALA A 94 -25.09 3.22 11.41
CA ALA A 94 -25.55 4.05 12.52
C ALA A 94 -26.48 5.19 12.06
N THR A 95 -26.25 5.72 10.86
CA THR A 95 -27.03 6.83 10.32
C THR A 95 -28.32 6.39 9.67
N HIS A 96 -28.32 5.27 8.95
CA HIS A 96 -29.59 4.64 8.56
C HIS A 96 -30.43 4.36 9.80
N ARG A 97 -29.83 3.79 10.85
CA ARG A 97 -30.55 3.52 12.10
C ARG A 97 -31.10 4.79 12.75
N THR A 98 -30.34 5.88 12.72
CA THR A 98 -30.78 7.18 13.24
C THR A 98 -31.96 7.75 12.43
N LEU A 99 -31.91 7.65 11.10
CA LEU A 99 -32.98 8.13 10.22
C LEU A 99 -34.27 7.30 10.38
N ASP A 100 -34.15 5.97 10.51
CA ASP A 100 -35.29 5.09 10.79
C ASP A 100 -35.98 5.48 12.11
N LEU A 101 -35.19 5.70 13.17
CA LEU A 101 -35.72 6.13 14.47
C LEU A 101 -36.38 7.51 14.39
N VAL A 102 -35.82 8.42 13.60
CA VAL A 102 -36.41 9.74 13.35
C VAL A 102 -37.76 9.60 12.66
N GLU A 103 -37.87 8.74 11.65
CA GLU A 103 -39.11 8.50 10.91
C GLU A 103 -40.16 7.83 11.80
N ASP A 104 -39.78 6.82 12.58
CA ASP A 104 -40.65 6.18 13.57
C ASP A 104 -41.20 7.19 14.59
N CYS A 105 -40.34 8.11 15.08
CA CYS A 105 -40.78 9.16 16.00
C CYS A 105 -41.80 10.09 15.34
N ARG A 106 -41.58 10.48 14.07
CA ARG A 106 -42.52 11.34 13.33
C ARG A 106 -43.87 10.66 13.15
N ASN A 107 -43.88 9.38 12.78
CA ASN A 107 -45.11 8.59 12.63
C ASN A 107 -45.90 8.50 13.94
N ARG A 108 -45.21 8.31 15.07
CA ARG A 108 -45.82 8.32 16.41
C ARG A 108 -46.40 9.68 16.77
N ILE A 109 -45.71 10.77 16.44
CA ILE A 109 -46.22 12.14 16.64
C ILE A 109 -47.51 12.35 15.84
N ASP A 110 -47.53 11.95 14.57
CA ASP A 110 -48.72 12.13 13.72
C ASP A 110 -49.90 11.25 14.19
N LEU A 111 -49.63 10.03 14.69
CA LEU A 111 -50.65 9.20 15.34
C LEU A 111 -51.24 9.88 16.58
N LEU A 112 -50.39 10.40 17.47
CA LEU A 112 -50.85 11.10 18.68
C LEU A 112 -51.70 12.32 18.32
N ARG A 113 -51.32 13.08 17.28
CA ARG A 113 -52.11 14.22 16.78
C ARG A 113 -53.49 13.80 16.27
N SER A 114 -53.60 12.64 15.62
CA SER A 114 -54.88 12.12 15.14
C SER A 114 -55.88 11.75 16.25
N GLN A 115 -55.40 11.57 17.50
CA GLN A 115 -56.23 11.19 18.64
C GLN A 115 -56.93 12.37 19.34
N GLY A 116 -56.66 13.61 18.92
CA GLY A 116 -57.23 14.82 19.51
C GLY A 116 -56.54 15.19 20.82
N LEU A 117 -55.52 16.05 20.71
CA LEU A 117 -54.72 16.54 21.84
C LEU A 117 -55.08 17.97 22.20
N ASP A 118 -54.73 18.38 23.42
CA ASP A 118 -54.77 19.78 23.81
C ASP A 118 -53.74 20.62 23.02
N SER A 119 -54.11 21.86 22.76
CA SER A 119 -53.34 22.86 22.00
C SER A 119 -51.91 23.06 22.51
N ALA A 120 -51.69 22.99 23.83
CA ALA A 120 -50.36 23.13 24.42
C ALA A 120 -49.46 21.93 24.08
N ILE A 121 -50.01 20.71 24.13
CA ILE A 121 -49.28 19.47 23.82
C ILE A 121 -48.98 19.41 22.31
N GLU A 122 -49.91 19.86 21.47
CA GLU A 122 -49.71 19.89 20.03
C GLU A 122 -48.56 20.83 19.64
N ASN A 123 -48.44 21.99 20.28
CA ASN A 123 -47.32 22.91 20.05
C ASN A 123 -45.96 22.29 20.40
N GLU A 124 -45.86 21.56 21.52
CA GLU A 124 -44.62 20.88 21.90
C GLU A 124 -44.27 19.73 20.93
N LEU A 125 -45.26 18.94 20.52
CA LEU A 125 -45.05 17.88 19.52
C LEU A 125 -44.57 18.42 18.17
N MET A 126 -45.06 19.61 17.79
CA MET A 126 -44.60 20.32 16.59
C MET A 126 -43.15 20.77 16.70
N SER A 127 -42.73 21.24 17.89
CA SER A 127 -41.33 21.57 18.19
C SER A 127 -40.43 20.34 18.07
N VAL A 128 -40.82 19.21 18.69
CA VAL A 128 -40.08 17.94 18.59
C VAL A 128 -39.97 17.47 17.14
N ARG A 129 -41.05 17.56 16.35
CA ARG A 129 -41.03 17.22 14.93
C ARG A 129 -40.10 18.12 14.11
N GLY A 130 -39.99 19.39 14.47
CA GLY A 130 -39.01 20.32 13.93
C GLY A 130 -37.58 19.86 14.22
N ASN A 131 -37.27 19.52 15.47
CA ASN A 131 -35.95 19.01 15.88
C ASN A 131 -35.57 17.72 15.15
N LEU A 132 -36.51 16.77 15.01
CA LEU A 132 -36.32 15.53 14.25
C LEU A 132 -35.99 15.81 12.77
N SER A 133 -36.62 16.82 12.17
CA SER A 133 -36.30 17.25 10.81
C SER A 133 -34.90 17.88 10.72
N SER A 134 -34.50 18.67 11.71
CA SER A 134 -33.15 19.23 11.79
C SER A 134 -32.08 18.14 11.94
N ILE A 135 -32.36 17.08 12.71
CA ILE A 135 -31.46 15.91 12.81
C ILE A 135 -31.32 15.24 11.45
N ALA A 136 -32.42 14.97 10.75
CA ALA A 136 -32.37 14.36 9.43
C ALA A 136 -31.57 15.20 8.42
N LEU A 137 -31.75 16.53 8.42
CA LEU A 137 -30.98 17.44 7.57
C LEU A 137 -29.48 17.45 7.93
N ALA A 138 -29.15 17.41 9.22
CA ALA A 138 -27.75 17.36 9.65
C ALA A 138 -27.03 16.08 9.17
N GLN A 139 -27.76 14.99 8.95
CA GLN A 139 -27.21 13.73 8.42
C GLN A 139 -26.85 13.81 6.92
N GLU A 140 -27.28 14.82 6.15
CA GLU A 140 -26.85 14.97 4.75
C GLU A 140 -25.32 15.14 4.61
N TYR A 141 -24.66 15.73 5.62
CA TYR A 141 -23.19 15.84 5.63
C TYR A 141 -22.50 14.48 5.66
N GLN A 142 -23.18 13.44 6.14
CA GLN A 142 -22.63 12.10 6.16
C GLN A 142 -22.47 11.50 4.77
N ASP A 143 -23.41 11.72 3.85
CA ASP A 143 -23.27 11.17 2.51
C ASP A 143 -21.99 11.72 1.85
N LEU A 144 -21.71 13.01 2.05
CA LEU A 144 -20.50 13.66 1.55
C LEU A 144 -19.22 13.15 2.25
N THR A 145 -19.23 12.98 3.58
CA THR A 145 -18.06 12.47 4.30
C THR A 145 -17.81 11.00 3.98
N GLY A 146 -18.85 10.18 3.90
CA GLY A 146 -18.78 8.78 3.48
C GLY A 146 -18.19 8.62 2.09
N GLN A 147 -18.67 9.39 1.10
CA GLN A 147 -18.09 9.40 -0.25
C GLN A 147 -16.62 9.86 -0.26
N THR A 148 -16.27 10.86 0.54
CA THR A 148 -14.90 11.36 0.65
C THR A 148 -13.98 10.29 1.23
N ILE A 149 -14.39 9.61 2.31
CA ILE A 149 -13.61 8.52 2.91
C ILE A 149 -13.50 7.34 1.94
N LYS A 150 -14.57 6.96 1.24
CA LYS A 150 -14.52 5.92 0.19
C LYS A 150 -13.48 6.25 -0.90
N ARG A 151 -13.36 7.52 -1.29
CA ARG A 151 -12.29 7.95 -2.23
C ARG A 151 -10.91 7.82 -1.61
N VAL A 152 -10.73 8.21 -0.34
CA VAL A 152 -9.45 8.05 0.38
C VAL A 152 -9.06 6.57 0.47
N VAL A 153 -10.00 5.68 0.82
CA VAL A 153 -9.80 4.22 0.82
C VAL A 153 -9.31 3.75 -0.55
N GLY A 154 -9.94 4.23 -1.63
CA GLY A 154 -9.52 3.91 -3.00
C GLY A 154 -8.09 4.39 -3.33
N LEU A 155 -7.70 5.59 -2.86
CA LEU A 155 -6.35 6.11 -3.03
C LEU A 155 -5.32 5.30 -2.24
N VAL A 156 -5.62 4.95 -0.99
CA VAL A 156 -4.76 4.09 -0.15
C VAL A 156 -4.56 2.74 -0.84
N HIS A 157 -5.60 2.17 -1.43
CA HIS A 157 -5.50 0.92 -2.18
C HIS A 157 -4.61 1.04 -3.43
N GLN A 158 -4.65 2.17 -4.14
CA GLN A 158 -3.76 2.38 -5.29
C GLN A 158 -2.29 2.51 -4.86
N VAL A 159 -2.04 3.17 -3.72
CA VAL A 159 -0.71 3.30 -3.12
C VAL A 159 -0.19 1.92 -2.69
N GLU A 160 -1.02 1.13 -2.00
CA GLU A 160 -0.74 -0.27 -1.64
C GLU A 160 -0.30 -1.09 -2.87
N GLN A 161 -1.07 -1.03 -3.96
CA GLN A 161 -0.73 -1.75 -5.19
C GLN A 161 0.57 -1.27 -5.85
N ALA A 162 0.83 0.04 -5.85
CA ALA A 162 2.05 0.61 -6.43
C ALA A 162 3.29 0.18 -5.66
N ILE A 163 3.22 0.24 -4.32
CA ILE A 163 4.30 -0.19 -3.43
C ILE A 163 4.50 -1.70 -3.54
N GLY A 164 3.43 -2.50 -3.60
CA GLY A 164 3.52 -3.95 -3.81
C GLY A 164 4.20 -4.33 -5.13
N LYS A 165 3.90 -3.62 -6.23
CA LYS A 165 4.59 -3.82 -7.53
C LYS A 165 6.08 -3.51 -7.44
N ILE A 166 6.45 -2.42 -6.75
CA ILE A 166 7.85 -2.03 -6.56
C ILE A 166 8.58 -3.06 -5.70
N SER A 167 7.94 -3.51 -4.61
CA SER A 167 8.47 -4.55 -3.73
C SER A 167 8.79 -5.83 -4.49
N ASN A 168 7.83 -6.31 -5.30
CA ASN A 168 8.01 -7.49 -6.15
C ASN A 168 9.10 -7.32 -7.20
N ALA A 169 9.18 -6.15 -7.84
CA ALA A 169 10.20 -5.87 -8.87
C ALA A 169 11.62 -5.82 -8.30
N LEU A 170 11.77 -5.39 -7.04
CA LEU A 170 13.05 -5.33 -6.35
C LEU A 170 13.42 -6.65 -5.64
N GLY A 171 12.54 -7.65 -5.66
CA GLY A 171 12.76 -8.94 -5.01
C GLY A 171 12.85 -8.81 -3.48
N LEU A 172 12.20 -7.80 -2.91
CA LEU A 172 12.20 -7.59 -1.47
C LEU A 172 11.43 -8.74 -0.80
N PRO A 173 11.94 -9.29 0.32
CA PRO A 173 11.20 -10.29 1.05
C PRO A 173 9.87 -9.67 1.51
N GLU A 174 8.75 -10.28 1.13
CA GLU A 174 7.48 -10.05 1.82
C GLU A 174 7.73 -10.37 3.29
N GLN A 175 7.76 -9.35 4.15
CA GLN A 175 7.73 -9.56 5.58
C GLN A 175 6.40 -10.22 5.90
N ARG A 176 6.46 -11.53 6.14
CA ARG A 176 5.33 -12.35 6.57
C ARG A 176 4.85 -11.82 7.91
N LYS A 177 3.51 -11.77 8.05
CA LYS A 177 2.73 -11.55 9.27
C LYS A 177 3.60 -11.50 10.53
N ASN A 178 3.95 -10.31 10.97
CA ASN A 178 4.41 -10.15 12.34
C ASN A 178 3.16 -10.20 13.20
N GLU A 179 3.00 -11.27 13.97
CA GLU A 179 1.89 -11.50 14.93
C GLU A 179 1.87 -10.47 16.09
N GLY A 180 2.39 -9.25 15.90
CA GLY A 180 2.65 -8.31 16.98
C GLY A 180 2.69 -6.85 16.58
N ILE A 181 2.12 -6.44 15.43
CA ILE A 181 1.67 -5.05 15.36
C ILE A 181 0.47 -4.97 16.30
N GLU A 182 0.70 -4.49 17.52
CA GLU A 182 -0.35 -3.97 18.39
C GLU A 182 -1.14 -2.96 17.56
N ALA A 183 -2.25 -3.45 17.02
CA ALA A 183 -3.32 -2.71 16.44
C ALA A 183 -3.73 -1.63 17.46
N GLN A 184 -3.14 -0.44 17.40
CA GLN A 184 -3.53 0.69 18.24
C GLN A 184 -4.92 1.13 17.77
N GLY A 185 -5.95 0.55 18.37
CA GLY A 185 -7.35 0.74 18.01
C GLY A 185 -8.22 -0.41 18.52
N PRO A 186 -9.54 -0.19 18.67
CA PRO A 186 -10.47 -1.24 19.08
C PRO A 186 -10.41 -2.43 18.12
N ALA A 187 -10.52 -3.64 18.67
CA ALA A 187 -10.53 -4.88 17.90
C ALA A 187 -11.63 -4.84 16.83
N LEU A 188 -11.27 -5.08 15.58
CA LEU A 188 -12.23 -5.21 14.50
C LEU A 188 -12.75 -6.66 14.41
N PRO A 189 -14.07 -6.89 14.57
CA PRO A 189 -14.66 -8.23 14.48
C PRO A 189 -14.34 -8.90 13.14
N GLY A 190 -13.68 -10.06 13.19
CA GLY A 190 -13.33 -10.85 11.98
C GLY A 190 -12.07 -10.39 11.25
N ILE A 191 -11.39 -9.35 11.71
CA ILE A 191 -10.15 -8.82 11.14
C ILE A 191 -8.99 -9.02 12.14
N ASP A 192 -9.21 -8.70 13.41
CA ASP A 192 -8.21 -8.86 14.48
C ASP A 192 -8.46 -10.15 15.28
N ALA A 193 -7.43 -11.00 15.42
CA ALA A 193 -7.52 -12.23 16.23
C ALA A 193 -7.35 -11.95 17.75
N HIS A 194 -6.66 -10.86 18.10
CA HIS A 194 -6.27 -10.50 19.47
C HIS A 194 -6.34 -8.99 19.71
N GLY A 195 -7.42 -8.33 19.31
CA GLY A 195 -7.67 -6.95 19.71
C GLY A 195 -8.38 -6.89 21.07
N VAL A 196 -8.13 -5.83 21.83
CA VAL A 196 -8.94 -5.47 23.01
C VAL A 196 -10.36 -5.17 22.54
N SER A 197 -11.32 -5.98 22.97
CA SER A 197 -12.73 -5.79 22.59
C SER A 197 -13.31 -4.58 23.33
N GLN A 198 -14.37 -4.01 22.77
CA GLN A 198 -15.08 -2.91 23.44
C GLN A 198 -15.68 -3.36 24.78
N ASP A 199 -16.05 -4.64 24.88
CA ASP A 199 -16.52 -5.25 26.13
C ASP A 199 -15.42 -5.25 27.21
N ASP A 200 -14.16 -5.51 26.84
CA ASP A 200 -13.02 -5.45 27.77
C ASP A 200 -12.74 -4.01 28.25
N ALA A 201 -12.99 -3.01 27.39
CA ALA A 201 -12.85 -1.60 27.76
C ALA A 201 -13.98 -1.16 28.70
N ASP A 202 -15.22 -1.61 28.45
CA ASP A 202 -16.37 -1.35 29.30
C ASP A 202 -16.24 -2.04 30.67
N ASP A 203 -15.66 -3.24 30.72
CA ASP A 203 -15.33 -3.94 31.97
C ASP A 203 -14.26 -3.21 32.80
N LEU A 204 -13.25 -2.62 32.14
CA LEU A 204 -12.24 -1.80 32.80
C LEU A 204 -12.82 -0.48 33.33
N LEU A 205 -13.79 0.11 32.63
CA LEU A 205 -14.50 1.32 33.07
C LEU A 205 -15.44 1.00 34.26
N ALA A 206 -16.15 -0.12 34.21
CA ALA A 206 -16.96 -0.61 35.32
C ALA A 206 -16.10 -0.92 36.57
N GLY A 207 -14.89 -1.45 36.37
CA GLY A 207 -13.90 -1.64 37.44
C GLY A 207 -13.35 -0.35 38.05
N LEU A 208 -13.40 0.77 37.32
CA LEU A 208 -13.01 2.11 37.79
C LEU A 208 -14.16 2.87 38.46
N GLY A 209 -15.38 2.30 38.49
CA GLY A 209 -16.52 2.84 39.24
C GLY A 209 -17.15 4.11 38.66
N LEU A 210 -17.02 4.32 37.34
CA LEU A 210 -17.84 5.25 36.55
C LEU A 210 -19.05 4.51 35.97
#